data_AF-A0A1F0TX07-F1
#
_entry.id   AF-A0A1F0TX07-F1
#
_cell.length_a   1.000
_cell.length_b   1.000
_cell.length_c   1.000
_cell.angle_alpha   90.00
_cell.angle_beta   90.00
_cell.angle_gamma   90.00
#
_symmetry.space_group_name_H-M   'P 1'
#
loop_
_entity.id
_entity.type
_entity.pdbx_description
1 polymer ?
#
loop_
_entity_poly.entity_id
_entity_poly.type
_entity_poly.pdbx_seq_one_letter_code
_entity_poly.pdbx_strand_id
1 'polypeptide(L)'
;MLLFISNASCGQNRIVISDKEQESSVLYDVQGLKYEQLWRFNNTIVRDCYFSRKGEIIDNATWNVEIQTLLKLKDKILRKFRVDDETFTSGTAIVLLLAVPKSNILELRLARGLTSSFDKEMLRVLKDVEQEVLVFSDKPIAVFIPIRITID
;
A
#
# COMPACT_ATOMS: atom_id res chain seq x y z
N MET A 1 3.44 -34.88 6.80
CA MET A 1 3.85 -33.46 6.76
C MET A 1 2.62 -32.67 6.33
N LEU A 2 1.96 -31.99 7.27
CA LEU A 2 0.70 -31.27 7.03
C LEU A 2 1.02 -29.99 6.24
N LEU A 3 0.65 -29.97 4.96
CA LEU A 3 0.60 -28.77 4.14
C LEU A 3 -0.62 -27.95 4.58
N PHE A 4 -0.38 -26.91 5.39
CA PHE A 4 -1.37 -25.86 5.60
C PHE A 4 -1.50 -25.05 4.32
N ILE A 5 -2.39 -25.48 3.42
CA ILE A 5 -2.89 -24.60 2.36
C ILE A 5 -3.91 -23.70 3.05
N SER A 6 -3.47 -22.53 3.50
CA SER A 6 -4.40 -21.48 3.93
C SER A 6 -5.15 -20.98 2.70
N ASN A 7 -6.25 -21.67 2.36
CA ASN A 7 -7.28 -21.23 1.42
C ASN A 7 -8.08 -20.07 2.03
N ALA A 8 -7.40 -18.99 2.39
CA ALA A 8 -8.05 -17.71 2.62
C ALA A 8 -8.46 -17.18 1.24
N SER A 9 -9.67 -17.54 0.84
CA SER A 9 -10.29 -17.16 -0.42
C SER A 9 -10.60 -15.66 -0.41
N CYS A 10 -9.69 -14.86 -0.98
CA CYS A 10 -10.02 -13.50 -1.43
C CYS A 10 -11.21 -13.52 -2.41
N GLY A 11 -12.08 -12.53 -2.47
CA GLY A 11 -13.19 -12.50 -3.43
C GLY A 11 -14.09 -11.28 -3.17
N GLN A 12 -14.67 -10.61 -4.17
CA GLN A 12 -15.31 -11.13 -5.40
C GLN A 12 -15.20 -10.16 -6.60
N ASN A 13 -15.13 -10.72 -7.82
CA ASN A 13 -15.89 -10.20 -8.96
C ASN A 13 -16.48 -11.37 -9.79
N ARG A 14 -17.75 -11.24 -10.19
CA ARG A 14 -18.63 -12.31 -10.71
C ARG A 14 -18.36 -12.66 -12.19
N ILE A 15 -17.23 -13.28 -12.47
CA ILE A 15 -17.07 -14.13 -13.65
C ILE A 15 -16.50 -15.43 -13.12
N VAL A 16 -17.17 -16.56 -13.39
CA VAL A 16 -16.66 -17.89 -13.03
C VAL A 16 -15.54 -18.23 -14.02
N ILE A 17 -14.40 -17.58 -13.83
CA ILE A 17 -13.16 -17.89 -14.54
C ILE A 17 -12.47 -18.95 -13.70
N SER A 18 -12.12 -20.07 -14.31
CA SER A 18 -11.38 -21.14 -13.64
C SER A 18 -10.09 -20.57 -13.05
N ASP A 19 -9.76 -20.91 -11.79
CA ASP A 19 -8.50 -20.49 -11.15
C ASP A 19 -7.26 -20.92 -11.96
N LYS A 20 -7.38 -21.97 -12.79
CA LYS A 20 -6.31 -22.48 -13.66
C LYS A 20 -6.02 -21.57 -14.88
N GLU A 21 -6.93 -20.67 -15.21
CA GLU A 21 -6.82 -19.77 -16.36
C GLU A 21 -6.37 -18.36 -15.94
N GLN A 22 -6.14 -18.14 -14.64
CA GLN A 22 -5.75 -16.86 -14.09
C GLN A 22 -4.25 -16.80 -13.82
N GLU A 23 -3.62 -15.71 -14.25
CA GLU A 23 -2.24 -15.38 -13.88
C GLU A 23 -2.27 -14.57 -12.59
N SER A 24 -1.47 -14.96 -11.60
CA SER A 24 -1.34 -14.21 -10.35
C SER A 24 0.01 -13.51 -10.25
N SER A 25 0.01 -12.24 -9.86
CA SER A 25 1.23 -11.47 -9.58
C SER A 25 1.19 -10.92 -8.16
N VAL A 26 2.32 -10.97 -7.47
CA VAL A 26 2.48 -10.43 -6.12
C VAL A 26 3.38 -9.20 -6.17
N LEU A 27 2.95 -8.12 -5.51
CA LEU A 27 3.72 -6.90 -5.38
C LEU A 27 4.31 -6.77 -3.97
N TYR A 28 5.52 -6.22 -3.92
CA TYR A 28 6.33 -6.07 -2.72
C TYR A 28 6.74 -4.61 -2.55
N ASP A 29 6.77 -4.14 -1.31
CA ASP A 29 7.21 -2.79 -0.98
C ASP A 29 8.75 -2.71 -1.01
N VAL A 30 9.30 -1.51 -0.80
CA VAL A 30 10.76 -1.32 -0.79
C VAL A 30 11.48 -2.10 0.32
N GLN A 31 10.75 -2.59 1.32
CA GLN A 31 11.28 -3.45 2.39
C GLN A 31 11.20 -4.94 2.05
N GLY A 32 10.70 -5.29 0.86
CA GLY A 32 10.52 -6.68 0.41
C GLY A 32 9.31 -7.38 1.03
N LEU A 33 8.40 -6.63 1.65
CA LEU A 33 7.19 -7.20 2.24
C LEU A 33 6.05 -7.18 1.20
N LYS A 34 5.33 -8.29 1.09
CA LYS A 34 4.12 -8.39 0.24
C LYS A 34 3.09 -7.35 0.66
N TYR A 35 2.49 -6.63 -0.29
CA TYR A 35 1.39 -5.70 0.01
C TYR A 35 0.15 -5.88 -0.86
N GLU A 36 0.27 -6.44 -2.06
CA GLU A 36 -0.86 -6.64 -2.97
C GLU A 36 -0.68 -7.92 -3.79
N GLN A 37 -1.78 -8.61 -4.06
CA GLN A 37 -1.83 -9.72 -5.01
C GLN A 37 -2.94 -9.46 -6.01
N LEU A 38 -2.59 -9.61 -7.29
CA LEU A 38 -3.49 -9.37 -8.41
C LEU A 38 -3.68 -10.68 -9.16
N TRP A 39 -4.91 -10.97 -9.54
CA TRP A 39 -5.26 -12.03 -10.48
C TRP A 39 -5.73 -11.40 -11.77
N ARG A 40 -5.14 -11.83 -12.88
CA ARG A 40 -5.45 -11.36 -14.22
C ARG A 40 -5.99 -12.49 -15.07
N PHE A 41 -6.95 -12.14 -15.92
CA PHE A 41 -7.42 -12.96 -17.02
C PHE A 41 -7.40 -12.11 -18.29
N ASN A 42 -6.74 -12.58 -19.35
CA ASN A 42 -6.57 -11.82 -20.59
C ASN A 42 -6.09 -10.37 -20.35
N ASN A 43 -5.03 -10.23 -19.55
CA ASN A 43 -4.42 -8.94 -19.17
C ASN A 43 -5.34 -7.96 -18.41
N THR A 44 -6.52 -8.40 -17.97
CA THR A 44 -7.46 -7.62 -17.16
C THR A 44 -7.42 -8.08 -15.72
N ILE A 45 -7.31 -7.15 -14.76
CA ILE A 45 -7.37 -7.48 -13.33
C ILE A 45 -8.82 -7.87 -13.00
N VAL A 46 -9.01 -9.11 -12.55
CA VAL A 46 -10.33 -9.66 -12.20
C VAL A 46 -10.55 -9.75 -10.70
N ARG A 47 -9.45 -9.74 -9.94
CA ARG A 47 -9.46 -9.81 -8.48
C ARG A 47 -8.14 -9.26 -7.95
N ASP A 48 -8.22 -8.61 -6.80
CA ASP A 48 -7.09 -8.10 -6.04
C ASP A 48 -7.33 -8.29 -4.55
N CYS A 49 -6.25 -8.29 -3.79
CA CYS A 49 -6.29 -8.17 -2.33
C CYS A 49 -5.01 -7.54 -1.80
N TYR A 50 -5.11 -6.97 -0.61
CA TYR A 50 -3.99 -6.35 0.08
C TYR A 50 -3.53 -7.18 1.28
N PHE A 51 -2.30 -6.94 1.72
CA PHE A 51 -1.70 -7.64 2.85
C PHE A 51 -1.20 -6.62 3.86
N SER A 52 -1.56 -6.81 5.14
CA SER A 52 -0.90 -6.07 6.22
C SER A 52 0.57 -6.51 6.36
N ARG A 53 1.41 -5.74 7.06
CA ARG A 53 2.78 -6.15 7.38
C ARG A 53 2.84 -7.45 8.18
N LYS A 54 1.77 -7.80 8.90
CA LYS A 54 1.62 -9.07 9.64
C LYS A 54 1.14 -10.23 8.76
N GLY A 55 0.83 -9.97 7.48
CA GLY A 55 0.35 -10.97 6.53
C GLY A 55 -1.17 -11.19 6.58
N GLU A 56 -1.94 -10.33 7.25
CA GLU A 56 -3.39 -10.40 7.23
C GLU A 56 -3.91 -10.01 5.85
N ILE A 57 -4.84 -10.80 5.34
CA ILE A 57 -5.48 -10.57 4.05
C ILE A 57 -6.58 -9.53 4.21
N ILE A 58 -6.55 -8.53 3.34
CA ILE A 58 -7.48 -7.41 3.32
C ILE A 58 -8.17 -7.41 1.97
N ASP A 59 -9.39 -7.93 1.97
CA ASP A 59 -10.26 -7.99 0.81
C ASP A 59 -11.25 -6.82 0.80
N ASN A 60 -11.77 -6.50 -0.39
CA ASN A 60 -12.79 -5.47 -0.59
C ASN A 60 -12.36 -4.09 -0.08
N ALA A 61 -11.05 -3.79 -0.14
CA ALA A 61 -10.54 -2.47 0.16
C ALA A 61 -11.07 -1.46 -0.86
N THR A 62 -11.51 -0.31 -0.37
CA THR A 62 -11.92 0.80 -1.21
C THR A 62 -10.79 1.80 -1.38
N TRP A 63 -10.76 2.45 -2.54
CA TRP A 63 -9.89 3.60 -2.81
C TRP A 63 -10.58 4.93 -2.47
N ASN A 64 -11.84 4.89 -2.00
CA ASN A 64 -12.63 6.08 -1.71
C ASN A 64 -12.22 6.71 -0.38
N VAL A 65 -11.28 7.65 -0.45
CA VAL A 65 -10.85 8.50 0.65
C VAL A 65 -11.10 9.95 0.29
N GLU A 66 -11.56 10.75 1.25
CA GLU A 66 -11.72 12.18 1.04
C GLU A 66 -10.41 12.83 0.59
N ILE A 67 -10.46 13.59 -0.50
CA ILE A 67 -9.28 14.22 -1.09
C ILE A 67 -8.52 15.10 -0.09
N GLN A 68 -9.24 15.78 0.80
CA GLN A 68 -8.65 16.62 1.84
C GLN A 68 -7.84 15.81 2.85
N THR A 69 -8.23 14.57 3.14
CA THR A 69 -7.48 13.66 4.00
C THR A 69 -6.19 13.22 3.33
N LEU A 70 -6.23 12.89 2.03
CA LEU A 70 -5.03 12.54 1.27
C LEU A 70 -4.04 13.71 1.16
N LEU A 71 -4.53 14.92 0.93
CA LEU A 71 -3.70 16.14 0.87
C LEU A 71 -3.03 16.42 2.23
N LYS A 72 -3.79 16.38 3.33
CA LYS A 72 -3.23 16.54 4.68
C LYS A 72 -2.16 15.50 5.01
N LEU A 73 -2.38 14.25 4.61
CA LEU A 73 -1.41 13.17 4.80
C LEU A 73 -0.13 13.44 3.99
N LYS A 74 -0.26 13.81 2.72
CA LYS A 74 0.88 14.17 1.87
C LYS A 74 1.68 15.34 2.47
N ASP A 75 1.00 16.40 2.90
CA ASP A 75 1.65 17.56 3.51
C ASP A 75 2.41 17.19 4.80
N LYS A 76 1.82 16.32 5.63
CA LYS A 76 2.48 15.81 6.83
C LYS A 76 3.75 15.02 6.51
N ILE A 77 3.69 14.13 5.51
CA ILE A 77 4.86 13.36 5.05
C ILE A 77 5.95 14.31 4.58
N LEU A 78 5.63 15.24 3.69
CA LEU A 78 6.59 16.19 3.12
C LEU A 78 7.23 17.09 4.19
N ARG A 79 6.46 17.56 5.18
CA ARG A 79 6.99 18.42 6.26
C ARG A 79 7.99 17.71 7.18
N LYS A 80 7.87 16.40 7.34
CA LYS A 80 8.74 15.59 8.21
C LYS A 80 9.95 15.02 7.47
N PHE A 81 9.90 15.01 6.13
CA PHE A 81 10.99 14.52 5.29
C PHE A 81 12.16 15.48 5.35
N ARG A 82 13.30 15.00 5.85
CA ARG A 82 14.55 15.76 5.85
C ARG A 82 15.19 15.68 4.48
N VAL A 83 15.58 16.85 3.94
CA VAL A 83 16.38 16.96 2.73
C VAL A 83 17.82 17.33 3.12
N ASP A 84 18.77 16.53 2.67
CA ASP A 84 20.22 16.71 2.80
C ASP A 84 20.92 16.09 1.58
N ASP A 85 22.25 16.18 1.52
CA ASP A 85 23.06 15.76 0.37
C ASP A 85 22.84 14.28 -0.02
N GLU A 86 22.47 13.40 0.92
CA GLU A 86 22.23 11.98 0.65
C GLU A 86 20.78 11.69 0.19
N THR A 87 19.82 12.47 0.68
CA THR A 87 18.38 12.30 0.40
C THR A 87 17.89 13.18 -0.76
N PHE A 88 18.73 14.08 -1.25
CA PHE A 88 18.45 15.01 -2.34
C PHE A 88 18.20 14.28 -3.66
N THR A 89 16.92 14.11 -4.00
CA THR A 89 16.51 13.50 -5.27
C THR A 89 15.17 14.04 -5.73
N SER A 90 15.01 14.22 -7.05
CA SER A 90 13.74 14.59 -7.67
C SER A 90 13.04 13.36 -8.21
N GLY A 91 11.72 13.27 -7.99
CA GLY A 91 10.97 12.13 -8.48
C GLY A 91 9.58 12.00 -7.86
N THR A 92 8.94 10.86 -8.11
CA THR A 92 7.65 10.51 -7.51
C THR A 92 7.74 9.15 -6.82
N ALA A 93 7.83 9.20 -5.50
CA ALA A 93 7.65 8.03 -4.65
C ALA A 93 6.15 7.66 -4.58
N ILE A 94 5.85 6.39 -4.37
CA ILE A 94 4.47 5.90 -4.20
C ILE A 94 4.33 5.34 -2.79
N VAL A 95 3.42 5.91 -2.02
CA VAL A 95 3.05 5.45 -0.68
C VAL A 95 1.70 4.75 -0.76
N LEU A 96 1.59 3.52 -0.27
CA LEU A 96 0.33 2.85 -0.03
C LEU A 96 -0.17 3.20 1.37
N LEU A 97 -1.35 3.81 1.45
CA LEU A 97 -2.15 3.89 2.66
C LEU A 97 -3.05 2.67 2.73
N LEU A 98 -2.89 1.88 3.80
CA LEU A 98 -3.70 0.71 4.09
C LEU A 98 -4.34 0.89 5.47
N ALA A 99 -5.67 0.93 5.53
CA ALA A 99 -6.38 1.13 6.79
C ALA A 99 -7.54 0.14 6.91
N VAL A 100 -7.60 -0.61 8.01
CA VAL A 100 -8.69 -1.54 8.34
C VAL A 100 -9.17 -1.24 9.76
N PRO A 101 -10.15 -0.32 9.92
CA PRO A 101 -10.54 0.19 11.23
C PRO A 101 -10.97 -0.91 12.21
N LYS A 102 -11.75 -1.89 11.73
CA LYS A 102 -12.25 -3.00 12.56
C LYS A 102 -11.15 -3.91 13.11
N SER A 103 -10.00 -3.96 12.43
CA SER A 103 -8.85 -4.76 12.83
C SER A 103 -7.74 -3.90 13.48
N ASN A 104 -8.00 -2.60 13.68
CA ASN A 104 -7.01 -1.63 14.15
C ASN A 104 -5.70 -1.66 13.34
N ILE A 105 -5.82 -1.85 12.02
CA ILE A 105 -4.68 -1.83 11.10
C ILE A 105 -4.65 -0.44 10.47
N LEU A 106 -3.49 0.21 10.56
CA LEU A 106 -3.18 1.41 9.84
C LEU A 106 -1.70 1.36 9.45
N GLU A 107 -1.44 1.32 8.15
CA GLU A 107 -0.10 1.16 7.61
C GLU A 107 0.14 2.16 6.49
N LEU A 108 1.29 2.84 6.56
CA LEU A 108 1.86 3.61 5.47
C LEU A 108 3.08 2.88 4.93
N ARG A 109 2.98 2.38 3.69
CA ARG A 109 4.02 1.55 3.08
C ARG A 109 4.61 2.26 1.88
N LEU A 110 5.93 2.29 1.80
CA LEU A 110 6.61 2.82 0.61
C LEU A 110 6.58 1.74 -0.48
N ALA A 111 5.57 1.79 -1.35
CA ALA A 111 5.39 0.83 -2.44
C ALA A 111 6.42 1.03 -3.56
N ARG A 112 6.84 2.27 -3.80
CA ARG A 112 7.93 2.60 -4.74
C ARG A 112 8.76 3.76 -4.23
N GLY A 113 10.05 3.50 -4.07
CA GLY A 113 11.07 4.47 -3.66
C GLY A 113 11.70 5.26 -4.80
N LEU A 114 12.82 5.93 -4.50
CA LEU A 114 13.64 6.68 -5.47
C LEU A 114 15.11 6.24 -5.41
N THR A 115 15.74 6.34 -4.24
CA THR A 115 17.12 5.92 -3.97
C THR A 115 17.18 5.28 -2.59
N SER A 116 18.23 4.50 -2.29
CA SER A 116 18.34 3.83 -0.98
C SER A 116 18.32 4.81 0.20
N SER A 117 19.03 5.93 0.09
CA SER A 117 19.07 6.98 1.13
C SER A 117 17.72 7.67 1.27
N PHE A 118 17.07 8.01 0.15
CA PHE A 118 15.71 8.54 0.15
C PHE A 118 14.72 7.59 0.82
N ASP A 119 14.77 6.30 0.45
CA ASP A 119 13.85 5.28 0.93
C ASP A 119 14.01 5.08 2.44
N LYS A 120 15.25 5.12 2.95
CA LYS A 120 15.52 5.02 4.39
C LYS A 120 14.88 6.16 5.17
N GLU A 121 15.02 7.40 4.70
CA GLU A 121 14.41 8.57 5.33
C GLU A 121 12.89 8.55 5.19
N MET A 122 12.36 8.20 4.02
CA MET A 122 10.92 8.09 3.80
C MET A 122 10.30 7.03 4.72
N LEU A 123 10.92 5.86 4.87
CA LEU A 123 10.45 4.83 5.79
C LEU A 123 10.43 5.29 7.25
N ARG A 124 11.38 6.12 7.68
CA ARG A 124 11.36 6.76 8.99
C ARG A 124 10.15 7.67 9.12
N VAL A 125 9.96 8.57 8.16
CA VAL A 125 8.84 9.52 8.13
C VAL A 125 7.49 8.82 8.12
N LEU A 126 7.31 7.77 7.31
CA LEU A 126 6.05 7.04 7.23
C LEU A 126 5.69 6.39 8.58
N LYS A 127 6.67 5.84 9.30
CA LYS A 127 6.46 5.31 10.66
C LYS A 127 6.03 6.39 11.64
N ASP A 128 6.64 7.57 11.59
CA ASP A 128 6.27 8.70 12.46
C ASP A 128 4.85 9.18 12.14
N VAL A 129 4.50 9.31 10.86
CA VAL A 129 3.17 9.76 10.42
C VAL A 129 2.09 8.74 10.72
N GLU A 130 2.38 7.44 10.56
CA GLU A 130 1.44 6.34 10.85
C GLU A 130 0.90 6.40 12.29
N GLN A 131 1.73 6.83 13.25
CA GLN A 131 1.34 6.99 14.67
C GLN A 131 0.43 8.21 14.92
N GLU A 132 0.40 9.19 14.01
CA GLU A 132 -0.32 10.45 14.15
C GLU A 132 -1.64 10.52 13.37
N VAL A 133 -1.96 9.47 12.61
CA VAL A 133 -3.12 9.46 11.72
C VAL A 133 -4.33 8.89 12.47
N LEU A 134 -5.43 9.67 12.44
CA LEU A 134 -6.67 9.39 13.16
C LEU A 134 -7.85 9.31 12.18
N VAL A 135 -8.65 8.26 12.39
CA VAL A 135 -10.01 7.96 11.90
C VAL A 135 -10.18 7.89 10.37
N PHE A 136 -10.31 6.66 9.87
CA PHE A 136 -10.83 6.37 8.55
C PHE A 136 -12.24 5.78 8.64
N SER A 137 -13.02 5.87 7.56
CA SER A 137 -14.37 5.27 7.46
C SER A 137 -14.38 3.80 7.88
N ASP A 138 -15.53 3.25 8.28
CA ASP A 138 -15.68 1.85 8.73
C ASP A 138 -15.24 0.76 7.74
N LYS A 139 -14.97 1.10 6.47
CA LYS A 139 -14.57 0.16 5.42
C LYS A 139 -13.04 0.07 5.32
N PRO A 140 -12.49 -1.11 4.95
CA PRO A 140 -11.08 -1.23 4.60
C PRO A 140 -10.72 -0.30 3.44
N ILE A 141 -9.58 0.37 3.55
CA ILE A 141 -9.07 1.33 2.56
C ILE A 141 -7.69 0.87 2.10
N ALA A 142 -7.47 0.95 0.79
CA ALA A 142 -6.16 0.79 0.17
C ALA A 142 -6.03 1.85 -0.94
N VAL A 143 -5.11 2.80 -0.76
CA VAL A 143 -4.91 3.92 -1.69
C VAL A 143 -3.43 4.15 -1.94
N PHE A 144 -3.05 4.21 -3.21
CA PHE A 144 -1.73 4.67 -3.63
C PHE A 144 -1.69 6.19 -3.73
N ILE A 145 -0.75 6.79 -2.99
CA ILE A 145 -0.56 8.22 -2.86
C ILE A 145 0.78 8.58 -3.51
N PRO A 146 0.78 9.32 -4.63
CA PRO A 146 2.01 9.79 -5.23
C PRO A 146 2.58 10.97 -4.42
N ILE A 147 3.80 10.80 -3.93
CA ILE A 147 4.58 11.83 -3.25
C ILE A 147 5.61 12.38 -4.23
N ARG A 148 5.29 13.53 -4.83
CA ARG A 148 6.20 14.24 -5.72
C ARG A 148 7.17 15.06 -4.91
N ILE A 149 8.45 14.85 -5.16
CA ILE A 149 9.56 15.63 -4.61
C ILE A 149 10.13 16.46 -5.75
N THR A 150 10.05 17.77 -5.60
CA THR A 150 10.65 18.76 -6.50
C THR A 150 11.81 19.41 -5.78
N ILE A 151 12.95 19.46 -6.47
CA ILE A 151 14.09 20.26 -6.08
C ILE A 151 13.91 21.60 -6.80
N ASP A 152 13.80 22.68 -6.04
CA ASP A 152 13.86 24.05 -6.53
C ASP A 152 15.31 24.57 -6.49
#